data_AF-A0A162UP08-F1
#
_entry.id   AF-A0A162UP08-F1
#
_cell.length_a   1.000
_cell.length_b   1.000
_cell.length_c   1.000
_cell.angle_alpha   90.00
_cell.angle_beta   90.00
_cell.angle_gamma   90.00
#
_symmetry.space_group_name_H-M   'P 1'
#
loop_
_entity.id
_entity.type
_entity.pdbx_description
1 polymer ?
#
loop_
_entity_poly.entity_id
_entity_poly.type
_entity_poly.pdbx_seq_one_letter_code
_entity_poly.pdbx_strand_id
1 'polypeptide(L)'
;MTETFHGYIETTQDVLLVFEGCRRGLLPRVRRRLQEKERKTIQSGSVFVFDERESGIKRWTDGFIWSPSRILGNFLIYRELDKRSTDKKLSLSSISGADARQRSYSADQTNSSSAAAAAAAAADMTADRNRERRLVGSLSDSYKFRKDGLVKKTMAIVVNGVSQHLISYYNPEDILQSKLRTPSSVAELAGLEISPDLLVKHNFRIPPVVEPAFDEGDPMQASHYPHDYGGKLINTNINIFQKQNQKKK
;
A
#
# COMPACT_ATOMS: atom_id res chain seq x y z
N MET A 1 21.01 -9.58 0.44
CA MET A 1 19.84 -9.99 1.25
C MET A 1 18.73 -10.32 0.30
N THR A 2 17.99 -11.39 0.55
CA THR A 2 16.90 -11.85 -0.33
C THR A 2 15.59 -11.18 0.08
N GLU A 3 14.73 -10.93 -0.89
CA GLU A 3 13.34 -10.51 -0.66
C GLU A 3 12.60 -11.57 0.16
N THR A 4 11.67 -11.15 1.01
CA THR A 4 10.79 -12.07 1.76
C THR A 4 9.85 -12.82 0.82
N PHE A 5 9.33 -12.12 -0.18
CA PHE A 5 8.45 -12.66 -1.21
C PHE A 5 8.56 -11.78 -2.47
N HIS A 6 8.24 -12.36 -3.62
CA HIS A 6 8.15 -11.62 -4.89
C HIS A 6 6.74 -11.75 -5.47
N GLY A 7 5.97 -10.67 -5.45
CA GLY A 7 4.59 -10.62 -5.93
C GLY A 7 3.81 -9.41 -5.40
N TYR A 8 2.49 -9.46 -5.50
CA TYR A 8 1.61 -8.36 -5.11
C TYR A 8 0.86 -8.64 -3.81
N ILE A 9 0.90 -7.68 -2.87
CA ILE A 9 0.07 -7.73 -1.67
C ILE A 9 -1.23 -6.98 -1.97
N GLU A 10 -2.30 -7.72 -2.21
CA GLU A 10 -3.61 -7.15 -2.52
C GLU A 10 -4.41 -6.86 -1.25
N THR A 11 -4.48 -7.86 -0.37
CA THR A 11 -5.39 -7.89 0.77
C THR A 11 -4.65 -7.99 2.10
N THR A 12 -5.37 -7.76 3.20
CA THR A 12 -4.86 -8.06 4.54
C THR A 12 -4.59 -9.56 4.73
N GLN A 13 -5.36 -10.44 4.09
CA GLN A 13 -5.10 -11.87 4.13
C GLN A 13 -3.72 -12.21 3.55
N ASP A 14 -3.32 -11.59 2.44
CA ASP A 14 -1.99 -11.78 1.86
C ASP A 14 -0.87 -11.39 2.84
N VAL A 15 -1.05 -10.30 3.58
CA VAL A 15 -0.10 -9.87 4.62
C VAL A 15 0.02 -10.93 5.72
N LEU A 16 -1.11 -11.45 6.18
CA LEU A 16 -1.15 -12.46 7.23
C LEU A 16 -0.47 -13.76 6.77
N LEU A 17 -0.71 -14.20 5.53
CA LEU A 17 -0.04 -15.38 4.96
C LEU A 17 1.48 -15.18 4.90
N VAL A 18 1.95 -13.99 4.51
CA VAL A 18 3.39 -13.68 4.48
C VAL A 18 3.98 -13.63 5.89
N PHE A 19 3.30 -13.03 6.87
CA PHE A 19 3.75 -13.03 8.26
C PHE A 19 3.79 -14.45 8.85
N GLU A 20 2.78 -15.26 8.56
CA GLU A 20 2.71 -16.65 8.99
C GLU A 20 3.82 -17.49 8.34
N GLY A 21 4.06 -17.32 7.04
CA GLY A 21 5.20 -17.94 6.34
C GLY A 21 6.55 -17.53 6.94
N CYS A 22 6.71 -16.27 7.33
CA CYS A 22 7.90 -15.81 8.06
C CYS A 22 8.01 -16.44 9.45
N ARG A 23 6.89 -16.55 10.19
CA ARG A 23 6.85 -17.13 11.54
C ARG A 23 7.25 -18.60 11.53
N ARG A 24 6.80 -19.36 10.51
CA ARG A 24 7.15 -20.77 10.27
C ARG A 24 8.54 -20.98 9.67
N GLY A 25 9.25 -19.91 9.31
CA GLY A 25 10.57 -19.98 8.69
C GLY A 25 10.57 -20.37 7.21
N LEU A 26 9.40 -20.38 6.56
CA LEU A 26 9.25 -20.66 5.13
C LEU A 26 9.71 -19.49 4.26
N LEU A 27 9.51 -18.26 4.75
CA LEU A 27 9.93 -17.03 4.08
C LEU A 27 11.02 -16.32 4.91
N PRO A 28 12.05 -15.73 4.26
CA PRO A 28 13.11 -15.05 4.98
C PRO A 28 12.65 -13.70 5.53
N ARG A 29 13.17 -13.30 6.69
CA ARG A 29 12.97 -11.97 7.28
C ARG A 29 14.20 -11.10 7.16
N VAL A 30 13.99 -9.78 7.09
CA VAL A 30 15.04 -8.79 7.18
C VAL A 30 15.46 -8.61 8.63
N ARG A 31 16.72 -8.98 8.94
CA ARG A 31 17.34 -8.92 10.28
C ARG A 31 18.29 -7.74 10.49
N ARG A 32 18.48 -6.89 9.48
CA ARG A 32 19.33 -5.70 9.54
C ARG A 32 18.97 -4.72 8.43
N ARG A 33 19.41 -3.47 8.52
CA ARG A 33 19.22 -2.49 7.45
C ARG A 33 19.82 -2.98 6.13
N LEU A 34 19.13 -2.65 5.03
CA LEU A 34 19.64 -2.87 3.69
C LEU A 34 20.89 -2.04 3.43
N GLN A 35 21.90 -2.69 2.84
CA GLN A 35 23.08 -2.05 2.28
C GLN A 35 22.73 -1.38 0.94
N GLU A 36 23.59 -0.47 0.50
CA GLU A 36 23.34 0.31 -0.73
C GLU A 36 23.15 -0.57 -1.98
N LYS A 37 23.94 -1.65 -2.11
CA LYS A 37 23.78 -2.62 -3.21
C LYS A 37 22.42 -3.32 -3.17
N GLU A 38 21.93 -3.66 -1.97
CA GLU A 38 20.64 -4.34 -1.75
C GLU A 38 19.46 -3.40 -1.99
N ARG A 39 19.60 -2.09 -1.73
CA ARG A 39 18.56 -1.10 -2.06
C ARG A 39 18.34 -0.98 -3.56
N LYS A 40 19.41 -1.11 -4.35
CA LYS A 40 19.35 -1.03 -5.81
C LYS A 40 18.60 -2.20 -6.46
N THR A 41 18.36 -3.29 -5.73
CA THR A 41 17.60 -4.44 -6.24
C THR A 41 16.10 -4.34 -5.95
N ILE A 42 15.64 -3.32 -5.22
CA ILE A 42 14.22 -3.10 -4.97
C ILE A 42 13.52 -2.75 -6.28
N GLN A 43 12.47 -3.50 -6.61
CA GLN A 43 11.73 -3.39 -7.85
C GLN A 43 10.23 -3.70 -7.64
N SER A 44 9.47 -3.65 -8.73
CA SER A 44 8.08 -4.10 -8.72
C SER A 44 8.01 -5.56 -8.29
N GLY A 45 7.13 -5.89 -7.34
CA GLY A 45 6.98 -7.22 -6.76
C GLY A 45 7.81 -7.44 -5.49
N SER A 46 8.83 -6.62 -5.18
CA SER A 46 9.65 -6.82 -3.99
C SER A 46 8.81 -6.69 -2.71
N VAL A 47 8.86 -7.72 -1.84
CA VAL A 47 8.24 -7.69 -0.50
C VAL A 47 9.28 -7.99 0.57
N PHE A 48 9.26 -7.22 1.65
CA PHE A 48 10.15 -7.38 2.81
C PHE A 48 9.36 -7.40 4.11
N VAL A 49 9.73 -8.30 5.02
CA VAL A 49 9.23 -8.35 6.39
C VAL A 49 10.36 -8.17 7.39
N PHE A 50 10.14 -7.37 8.43
CA PHE A 50 11.06 -7.28 9.57
C PHE A 50 10.32 -7.18 10.90
N ASP A 51 10.94 -7.78 11.92
CA ASP A 51 10.59 -7.62 13.33
C ASP A 51 11.46 -6.47 13.91
N GLU A 52 10.85 -5.49 14.58
CA GLU A 52 11.61 -4.35 15.13
C GLU A 52 12.68 -4.74 16.16
N ARG A 53 12.40 -5.75 17.00
CA ARG A 53 13.29 -6.20 18.07
C ARG A 53 14.44 -7.03 17.50
N GLU A 54 14.16 -7.95 16.58
CA GLU A 54 15.16 -8.79 15.90
C GLU A 54 16.08 -7.95 15.02
N SER A 55 15.52 -7.00 14.27
CA SER A 55 16.27 -6.25 13.25
C SER A 55 16.86 -4.91 13.74
N GLY A 56 16.33 -4.35 14.82
CA GLY A 56 16.60 -2.98 15.25
C GLY A 56 16.07 -1.90 14.29
N ILE A 57 15.29 -2.27 13.27
CA ILE A 57 14.75 -1.35 12.27
C ILE A 57 13.41 -0.83 12.77
N LYS A 58 13.33 0.46 13.09
CA LYS A 58 12.06 1.15 13.44
C LYS A 58 11.38 1.84 12.26
N ARG A 59 12.16 2.12 11.20
CA ARG A 59 11.72 2.82 9.99
C ARG A 59 12.46 2.25 8.80
N TRP A 60 11.70 1.85 7.80
CA TRP A 60 12.23 1.37 6.54
C TRP A 60 12.85 2.50 5.72
N THR A 61 14.03 2.25 5.14
CA THR A 61 14.80 3.22 4.36
C THR A 61 15.30 2.57 3.08
N ASP A 62 14.78 3.04 1.94
CA ASP A 62 14.99 2.43 0.62
C ASP A 62 15.72 3.33 -0.38
N GLY A 63 15.85 4.64 -0.09
CA GLY A 63 16.59 5.58 -0.94
C GLY A 63 15.75 6.25 -2.04
N PHE A 64 14.45 5.96 -2.12
CA PHE A 64 13.52 6.63 -3.02
C PHE A 64 12.90 7.86 -2.37
N ILE A 65 12.41 8.79 -3.20
CA ILE A 65 11.65 9.96 -2.74
C ILE A 65 10.17 9.64 -2.85
N TRP A 66 9.48 9.67 -1.72
CA TRP A 66 8.08 9.27 -1.61
C TRP A 66 7.15 10.46 -1.41
N SER A 67 5.93 10.35 -1.94
CA SER A 67 4.82 11.22 -1.55
C SER A 67 4.52 11.11 -0.06
N PRO A 68 3.78 12.06 0.54
CA PRO A 68 3.12 11.83 1.82
C PRO A 68 2.21 10.59 1.76
N SER A 69 2.06 9.90 2.89
CA SER A 69 1.24 8.69 2.97
C SER A 69 -0.25 8.98 2.74
N ARG A 70 -0.96 8.02 2.14
CA ARG A 70 -2.42 7.93 2.18
C ARG A 70 -2.86 6.58 2.72
N ILE A 71 -3.98 6.57 3.44
CA ILE A 71 -4.57 5.36 3.97
C ILE A 71 -5.40 4.71 2.85
N LEU A 72 -5.22 3.41 2.66
CA LEU A 72 -6.05 2.58 1.79
C LEU A 72 -6.34 1.26 2.52
N GLY A 73 -7.53 1.13 3.09
CA GLY A 73 -7.87 0.04 3.99
C GLY A 73 -6.93 -0.01 5.20
N ASN A 74 -6.26 -1.15 5.41
CA ASN A 74 -5.26 -1.32 6.47
C ASN A 74 -3.87 -0.79 6.11
N PHE A 75 -3.67 -0.35 4.88
CA PHE A 75 -2.35 0.00 4.35
C PHE A 75 -2.07 1.50 4.39
N LEU A 76 -0.79 1.84 4.46
CA LEU A 76 -0.29 3.15 4.03
C LEU A 76 0.32 3.01 2.63
N ILE A 77 -0.07 3.91 1.74
CA ILE A 77 0.38 3.98 0.36
C ILE A 77 1.23 5.22 0.14
N TYR A 78 2.31 5.03 -0.61
CA TYR A 78 3.24 6.05 -1.05
C TYR A 78 3.51 5.87 -2.53
N ARG A 79 3.65 6.95 -3.29
CA ARG A 79 4.01 6.91 -4.70
C ARG A 79 5.33 7.65 -4.92
N GLU A 80 6.19 7.08 -5.76
CA GLU A 80 7.52 7.65 -6.03
C GLU A 80 7.39 9.01 -6.72
N LEU A 81 8.22 9.96 -6.29
CA LEU A 81 8.34 11.30 -6.86
C LEU A 81 9.63 11.40 -7.67
N ASP A 82 9.64 12.27 -8.66
CA ASP A 82 10.88 12.61 -9.36
C ASP A 82 11.93 13.17 -8.38
N LYS A 83 13.17 12.69 -8.51
CA LYS A 83 14.31 13.38 -7.91
C LYS A 83 14.34 14.78 -8.50
N ARG A 84 14.18 15.81 -7.65
CA ARG A 84 14.33 17.21 -8.08
C ARG A 84 15.64 17.31 -8.85
N SER A 85 15.55 17.56 -10.14
CA SER A 85 16.73 17.79 -10.99
C SER A 85 17.47 18.99 -10.40
N THR A 86 18.61 18.75 -9.78
CA THR A 86 19.56 19.81 -9.42
C THR A 86 20.42 20.21 -10.61
N ASP A 87 20.14 19.70 -11.81
CA ASP A 87 20.94 19.91 -13.01
C ASP A 87 20.05 20.33 -14.20
N LYS A 88 19.60 21.58 -14.18
CA LYS A 88 19.31 22.34 -15.41
C LYS A 88 19.84 23.76 -15.29
N LYS A 89 21.17 23.89 -15.36
CA LYS A 89 21.82 25.07 -15.91
C LYS A 89 22.26 24.70 -17.34
N LEU A 90 21.89 25.55 -18.29
CA LEU A 90 22.31 25.58 -19.70
C LEU A 90 21.57 24.64 -20.68
N SER A 91 20.43 25.09 -21.19
CA SER A 91 20.28 25.28 -22.64
C SER A 91 19.26 26.40 -22.90
N LEU A 92 19.79 27.58 -23.21
CA LEU A 92 19.05 28.66 -23.84
C LEU A 92 19.60 28.82 -25.26
N SER A 93 18.78 28.46 -26.24
CA SER A 93 18.73 29.07 -27.59
C SER A 93 17.56 28.39 -28.33
N SER A 94 16.36 28.99 -28.34
CA SER A 94 15.90 30.06 -29.24
C SER A 94 15.30 29.51 -30.54
N ILE A 95 13.96 29.56 -30.67
CA ILE A 95 13.31 30.02 -31.90
C ILE A 95 12.10 30.87 -31.50
N SER A 96 12.22 32.15 -31.79
CA SER A 96 11.17 33.16 -31.91
C SER A 96 10.45 33.03 -33.26
N GLY A 97 9.17 33.39 -33.30
CA GLY A 97 8.41 33.58 -34.55
C GLY A 97 6.95 33.17 -34.34
N ALA A 98 6.04 34.08 -34.03
CA ALA A 98 5.37 35.03 -34.93
C ALA A 98 3.92 34.57 -35.19
N ASP A 99 3.04 35.48 -34.84
CA ASP A 99 1.61 35.57 -35.08
C ASP A 99 1.26 35.34 -36.56
N ALA A 100 0.30 34.45 -36.85
CA ALA A 100 -0.34 34.36 -38.16
C ALA A 100 -1.80 33.92 -37.99
N ARG A 101 -2.70 34.90 -38.07
CA ARG A 101 -4.14 34.76 -38.27
C ARG A 101 -4.43 34.30 -39.71
N GLN A 102 -5.26 33.28 -39.89
CA GLN A 102 -6.29 33.16 -40.96
C GLN A 102 -7.13 31.87 -40.72
N ARG A 103 -8.42 32.01 -40.36
CA ARG A 103 -9.63 31.83 -41.21
C ARG A 103 -9.87 30.36 -41.64
N SER A 104 -10.82 29.65 -40.99
CA SER A 104 -12.21 29.32 -41.47
C SER A 104 -12.22 28.60 -42.82
N TYR A 105 -12.87 27.46 -43.08
CA TYR A 105 -14.28 27.07 -42.89
C TYR A 105 -14.49 25.58 -43.28
N SER A 106 -15.60 24.97 -42.81
CA SER A 106 -16.35 23.81 -43.40
C SER A 106 -15.66 22.42 -43.40
N ALA A 107 -16.31 21.28 -43.20
CA ALA A 107 -17.74 20.94 -43.17
C ALA A 107 -17.97 19.76 -42.21
N ASP A 108 -19.18 19.76 -41.66
CA ASP A 108 -19.81 18.63 -41.00
C ASP A 108 -19.79 17.39 -41.93
N GLN A 109 -19.21 16.29 -41.46
CA GLN A 109 -19.40 14.98 -42.06
C GLN A 109 -19.47 13.95 -40.93
N THR A 110 -20.69 13.48 -40.73
CA THR A 110 -21.14 12.47 -39.78
C THR A 110 -20.37 11.16 -39.94
N ASN A 111 -19.30 11.00 -39.16
CA ASN A 111 -18.67 9.71 -38.93
C ASN A 111 -19.06 9.21 -37.53
N SER A 112 -20.25 8.61 -37.44
CA SER A 112 -20.76 7.97 -36.21
C SER A 112 -19.83 6.87 -35.68
N SER A 113 -18.99 6.29 -36.55
CA SER A 113 -17.95 5.30 -36.24
C SER A 113 -16.74 5.90 -35.50
N SER A 114 -16.33 7.14 -35.79
CA SER A 114 -15.19 7.78 -35.11
C SER A 114 -15.58 8.38 -33.76
N ALA A 115 -16.82 8.87 -33.63
CA ALA A 115 -17.36 9.33 -32.35
C ALA A 115 -17.55 8.16 -31.37
N ALA A 116 -18.03 7.00 -31.86
CA ALA A 116 -18.15 5.79 -31.05
C ALA A 116 -16.77 5.24 -30.63
N ALA A 117 -15.78 5.22 -31.54
CA ALA A 117 -14.41 4.83 -31.21
C ALA A 117 -13.74 5.79 -30.21
N ALA A 118 -13.95 7.11 -30.36
CA ALA A 118 -13.46 8.11 -29.41
C ALA A 118 -14.15 8.00 -28.04
N ALA A 119 -15.46 7.71 -28.01
CA ALA A 119 -16.21 7.47 -26.79
C ALA A 119 -15.78 6.18 -26.09
N ALA A 120 -15.53 5.10 -26.84
CA ALA A 120 -15.00 3.85 -26.32
C ALA A 120 -13.58 4.03 -25.77
N ALA A 121 -12.70 4.73 -26.47
CA ALA A 121 -11.36 5.06 -26.00
C ALA A 121 -11.38 5.97 -24.76
N ALA A 122 -12.31 6.93 -24.69
CA ALA A 122 -12.50 7.76 -23.52
C ALA A 122 -13.04 6.94 -22.32
N ALA A 123 -13.98 6.03 -22.56
CA ALA A 123 -14.50 5.13 -21.52
C ALA A 123 -13.40 4.19 -20.99
N ASP A 124 -12.58 3.64 -21.87
CA ASP A 124 -11.43 2.78 -21.53
C ASP A 124 -10.40 3.54 -20.67
N MET A 125 -10.02 4.76 -21.10
CA MET A 125 -9.16 5.65 -20.33
C MET A 125 -9.73 5.99 -18.94
N THR A 126 -11.06 6.17 -18.81
CA THR A 126 -11.68 6.38 -17.49
C THR A 126 -11.68 5.12 -16.64
N ALA A 127 -11.86 3.95 -17.24
CA ALA A 127 -11.79 2.66 -16.55
C ALA A 127 -10.38 2.40 -16.02
N ASP A 128 -9.35 2.67 -16.83
CA ASP A 128 -7.95 2.52 -16.41
C ASP A 128 -7.58 3.48 -15.28
N ARG A 129 -8.00 4.74 -15.36
CA ARG A 129 -7.84 5.68 -14.23
C ARG A 129 -8.53 5.20 -12.97
N ASN A 130 -9.73 4.60 -13.09
CA ASN A 130 -10.45 4.05 -11.95
C ASN A 130 -9.76 2.81 -11.37
N ARG A 131 -9.17 1.96 -12.21
CA ARG A 131 -8.37 0.81 -11.77
C ARG A 131 -7.09 1.25 -11.08
N GLU A 132 -6.37 2.22 -11.64
CA GLU A 132 -5.18 2.80 -11.01
C GLU A 132 -5.51 3.41 -9.63
N ARG A 133 -6.63 4.14 -9.52
CA ARG A 133 -7.11 4.70 -8.24
C ARG A 133 -7.34 3.64 -7.16
N ARG A 134 -7.68 2.40 -7.51
CA ARG A 134 -7.79 1.29 -6.54
C ARG A 134 -6.44 0.86 -5.99
N LEU A 135 -5.36 1.09 -6.74
CA LEU A 135 -4.00 0.75 -6.34
C LEU A 135 -3.36 1.87 -5.50
N VAL A 136 -3.53 3.13 -5.94
CA VAL A 136 -2.87 4.30 -5.30
C VAL A 136 -3.77 5.10 -4.35
N GLY A 137 -5.06 4.78 -4.26
CA GLY A 137 -6.03 5.53 -3.47
C GLY A 137 -6.19 6.96 -3.98
N SER A 138 -6.17 7.93 -3.06
CA SER A 138 -6.29 9.37 -3.39
C SER A 138 -5.01 10.00 -3.95
N LEU A 139 -3.95 9.24 -4.21
CA LEU A 139 -2.69 9.72 -4.79
C LEU A 139 -2.70 9.71 -6.33
N SER A 140 -3.78 10.18 -6.96
CA SER A 140 -3.87 10.19 -8.43
C SER A 140 -3.11 11.36 -9.06
N ASP A 141 -3.33 12.61 -8.62
CA ASP A 141 -2.89 13.79 -9.41
C ASP A 141 -2.27 14.94 -8.60
N SER A 142 -2.11 14.81 -7.28
CA SER A 142 -1.72 15.94 -6.42
C SER A 142 -0.22 16.25 -6.37
N TYR A 143 0.63 15.43 -7.00
CA TYR A 143 2.09 15.56 -6.93
C TYR A 143 2.74 15.27 -8.28
N LYS A 144 4.00 15.72 -8.44
CA LYS A 144 4.87 15.33 -9.56
C LYS A 144 5.38 13.91 -9.36
N PHE A 145 4.50 12.95 -9.57
CA PHE A 145 4.85 11.54 -9.52
C PHE A 145 5.82 11.20 -10.65
N ARG A 146 6.79 10.35 -10.34
CA ARG A 146 7.71 9.83 -11.34
C ARG A 146 6.92 9.03 -12.38
N LYS A 147 7.19 9.28 -13.66
CA LYS A 147 6.68 8.43 -14.75
C LYS A 147 7.27 7.04 -14.59
N ASP A 148 6.43 6.01 -14.53
CA ASP A 148 6.80 4.63 -14.23
C ASP A 148 7.42 4.46 -12.83
N GLY A 149 7.03 5.34 -11.90
CA GLY A 149 7.47 5.32 -10.51
C GLY A 149 6.82 4.19 -9.70
N LEU A 150 7.58 3.67 -8.73
CA LEU A 150 7.09 2.64 -7.84
C LEU A 150 5.98 3.16 -6.91
N VAL A 151 5.11 2.25 -6.50
CA VAL A 151 4.23 2.40 -5.34
C VAL A 151 4.79 1.56 -4.21
N LYS A 152 4.88 2.15 -3.01
CA LYS A 152 5.18 1.45 -1.77
C LYS A 152 3.90 1.33 -0.95
N LYS A 153 3.57 0.10 -0.57
CA LYS A 153 2.45 -0.27 0.30
C LYS A 153 3.00 -0.88 1.58
N THR A 154 2.60 -0.35 2.73
CA THR A 154 3.10 -0.81 4.03
C THR A 154 1.97 -1.17 4.97
N MET A 155 2.18 -2.20 5.78
CA MET A 155 1.31 -2.59 6.89
C MET A 155 2.16 -3.02 8.07
N ALA A 156 1.68 -2.76 9.29
CA ALA A 156 2.34 -3.20 10.51
C ALA A 156 1.29 -3.74 11.49
N ILE A 157 1.68 -4.75 12.26
CA ILE A 157 0.89 -5.34 13.34
C ILE A 157 1.79 -5.51 14.57
N VAL A 158 1.20 -5.55 15.76
CA VAL A 158 1.92 -5.85 17.00
C VAL A 158 1.66 -7.29 17.39
N VAL A 159 2.74 -8.04 17.62
CA VAL A 159 2.71 -9.44 18.06
C VAL A 159 3.60 -9.55 19.28
N ASN A 160 3.04 -9.99 20.42
CA ASN A 160 3.76 -10.11 21.69
C ASN A 160 4.51 -8.82 22.09
N GLY A 161 3.86 -7.67 21.88
CA GLY A 161 4.41 -6.34 22.20
C GLY A 161 5.48 -5.84 21.22
N VAL A 162 5.77 -6.56 20.13
CA VAL A 162 6.76 -6.19 19.12
C VAL A 162 6.08 -5.93 17.78
N SER A 163 6.43 -4.81 17.14
CA SER A 163 5.91 -4.47 15.81
C SER A 163 6.56 -5.34 14.74
N GLN A 164 5.73 -6.02 13.95
CA GLN A 164 6.07 -6.67 12.69
C GLN A 164 5.68 -5.75 11.54
N HIS A 165 6.60 -5.52 10.61
CA HIS A 165 6.37 -4.64 9.47
C HIS A 165 6.48 -5.40 8.16
N LEU A 166 5.53 -5.14 7.25
CA LEU A 166 5.59 -5.55 5.86
C LEU A 166 5.73 -4.31 4.97
N ILE A 167 6.69 -4.37 4.04
CA ILE A 167 6.93 -3.38 2.99
C ILE A 167 6.80 -4.06 1.64
N SER A 168 5.87 -3.60 0.80
CA SER A 168 5.64 -4.11 -0.54
C SER A 168 5.83 -3.00 -1.58
N TYR A 169 6.47 -3.35 -2.69
CA TYR A 169 6.71 -2.49 -3.83
C TYR A 169 6.03 -3.05 -5.08
N TYR A 170 5.40 -2.19 -5.88
CA TYR A 170 4.84 -2.59 -7.16
C TYR A 170 4.71 -1.39 -8.10
N ASN A 171 4.75 -1.63 -9.40
CA ASN A 171 4.29 -0.68 -10.40
C ASN A 171 2.81 -0.94 -10.66
N PRO A 172 1.95 0.11 -10.74
CA PRO A 172 0.54 -0.07 -11.07
C PRO A 172 0.32 -0.86 -12.35
N GLU A 173 1.12 -0.58 -13.39
CA GLU A 173 1.03 -1.25 -14.69
C GLU A 173 1.23 -2.77 -14.62
N ASP A 174 2.16 -3.23 -13.78
CA ASP A 174 2.40 -4.68 -13.63
C ASP A 174 1.22 -5.40 -12.97
N ILE A 175 0.42 -4.67 -12.18
CA ILE A 175 -0.81 -5.21 -11.57
C ILE A 175 -1.95 -5.19 -12.58
N LEU A 176 -2.11 -4.10 -13.33
CA LEU A 176 -3.12 -4.01 -14.39
C LEU A 176 -2.92 -5.07 -15.46
N GLN A 177 -1.66 -5.37 -15.80
CA GLN A 177 -1.26 -6.43 -16.72
C GLN A 177 -1.20 -7.82 -16.05
N SER A 178 -1.58 -7.95 -14.77
CA SER A 178 -1.63 -9.22 -14.03
C SER A 178 -0.30 -10.01 -14.04
N LYS A 179 0.85 -9.32 -14.01
CA LYS A 179 2.18 -9.96 -14.02
C LYS A 179 2.61 -10.52 -12.66
N LEU A 180 2.04 -9.98 -11.58
CA LEU A 180 2.43 -10.31 -10.22
C LEU A 180 1.35 -11.14 -9.52
N ARG A 181 1.73 -12.32 -9.03
CA ARG A 181 0.87 -13.18 -8.23
C ARG A 181 0.71 -12.65 -6.81
N THR A 182 -0.41 -12.96 -6.16
CA THR A 182 -0.63 -12.68 -4.73
C THR A 182 -0.20 -13.86 -3.86
N PRO A 183 0.18 -13.66 -2.58
CA PRO A 183 0.41 -14.76 -1.65
C PRO A 183 -0.74 -15.77 -1.57
N SER A 184 -1.99 -15.30 -1.54
CA SER A 184 -3.19 -16.14 -1.56
C SER A 184 -3.36 -16.98 -2.83
N SER A 185 -2.71 -16.63 -3.93
CA SER A 185 -2.70 -17.45 -5.16
C SER A 185 -1.58 -18.50 -5.18
N VAL A 186 -0.65 -18.48 -4.23
CA VAL A 186 0.45 -19.44 -4.13
C VAL A 186 0.06 -20.58 -3.20
N ALA A 187 -0.06 -21.80 -3.72
CA ALA A 187 -0.57 -22.96 -2.98
C ALA A 187 0.12 -23.18 -1.61
N GLU A 188 1.45 -23.03 -1.56
CA GLU A 188 2.24 -23.19 -0.33
C GLU A 188 1.90 -22.16 0.76
N LEU A 189 1.43 -20.97 0.36
CA LEU A 189 1.04 -19.90 1.29
C LEU A 189 -0.46 -19.91 1.55
N ALA A 190 -1.28 -20.17 0.54
CA ALA A 190 -2.74 -20.18 0.63
C ALA A 190 -3.26 -21.23 1.64
N GLY A 191 -2.55 -22.35 1.78
CA GLY A 191 -2.89 -23.40 2.76
C GLY A 191 -2.42 -23.13 4.19
N LEU A 192 -1.79 -21.99 4.47
CA LEU A 192 -1.31 -21.69 5.82
C LEU A 192 -2.47 -21.25 6.72
N GLU A 193 -2.64 -21.97 7.82
CA GLU A 193 -3.49 -21.54 8.92
C GLU A 193 -2.86 -20.36 9.67
N ILE A 194 -3.56 -19.24 9.75
CA ILE A 194 -3.07 -18.00 10.36
C ILE A 194 -3.15 -18.11 11.89
N SER A 195 -2.03 -17.90 12.58
CA SER A 195 -2.01 -17.91 14.04
C SER A 195 -2.96 -16.84 14.63
N PRO A 196 -3.74 -17.15 15.68
CA PRO A 196 -4.60 -16.19 16.38
C PRO A 196 -3.86 -14.93 16.86
N ASP A 197 -2.57 -15.06 17.21
CA ASP A 197 -1.71 -13.94 17.62
C ASP A 197 -1.57 -12.87 16.53
N LEU A 198 -1.75 -13.25 15.26
CA LEU A 198 -1.71 -12.32 14.12
C LEU A 198 -3.06 -11.62 13.91
N LEU A 199 -4.16 -12.16 14.46
CA LEU A 199 -5.54 -11.72 14.23
C LEU A 199 -6.07 -10.77 15.33
N VAL A 200 -5.20 -10.32 16.24
CA VAL A 200 -5.63 -9.48 17.36
C VAL A 200 -6.23 -8.16 16.88
N LYS A 201 -7.46 -7.87 17.29
CA LYS A 201 -8.31 -6.78 16.76
C LYS A 201 -7.64 -5.39 16.73
N HIS A 202 -6.81 -5.05 17.71
CA HIS A 202 -6.16 -3.74 17.77
C HIS A 202 -5.06 -3.53 16.70
N ASN A 203 -4.68 -4.59 15.98
CA ASN A 203 -3.71 -4.50 14.89
C ASN A 203 -4.28 -3.89 13.60
N PHE A 204 -5.62 -3.81 13.49
CA PHE A 204 -6.27 -3.49 12.23
C PHE A 204 -7.15 -2.25 12.34
N ARG A 205 -7.15 -1.45 11.27
CA ARG A 205 -8.15 -0.39 11.07
C ARG A 205 -9.47 -1.00 10.61
N ILE A 206 -9.38 -2.02 9.76
CA ILE A 206 -10.48 -2.84 9.24
C ILE A 206 -10.14 -4.29 9.60
N PRO A 207 -10.82 -4.90 10.59
CA PRO A 207 -10.55 -6.28 10.96
C PRO A 207 -10.68 -7.23 9.75
N PRO A 208 -9.77 -8.21 9.59
CA PRO A 208 -9.95 -9.25 8.59
C PRO A 208 -11.21 -10.07 8.89
N VAL A 209 -11.87 -10.58 7.85
CA VAL A 209 -12.96 -11.55 8.01
C VAL A 209 -12.30 -12.86 8.42
N VAL A 210 -12.39 -13.19 9.70
CA VAL A 210 -11.97 -14.49 10.23
C VAL A 210 -13.23 -15.33 10.27
N GLU A 211 -13.30 -16.42 9.51
CA GLU A 211 -14.34 -17.42 9.75
C GLU A 211 -14.10 -17.95 11.16
N PRO A 212 -15.08 -17.83 12.08
CA PRO A 212 -14.91 -18.39 13.40
C PRO A 212 -14.67 -19.89 13.24
N ALA A 213 -13.52 -20.38 13.69
CA ALA A 213 -13.36 -21.79 13.96
C ALA A 213 -14.50 -22.16 14.92
N PHE A 214 -15.37 -23.06 14.49
CA PHE A 214 -16.51 -23.51 15.28
C PHE A 214 -15.99 -23.97 16.64
N ASP A 215 -16.23 -23.16 17.68
CA ASP A 215 -16.09 -23.58 19.06
C ASP A 215 -17.35 -24.42 19.35
N GLU A 216 -17.26 -25.73 19.14
CA GLU A 216 -18.23 -26.68 19.72
C GLU A 216 -18.05 -26.68 21.24
N GLY A 217 -18.50 -25.59 21.87
CA GLY A 217 -18.69 -25.49 23.31
C GLY A 217 -19.98 -26.21 23.71
N ASP A 218 -19.80 -27.44 24.18
CA ASP A 218 -20.68 -28.28 24.99
C ASP A 218 -21.84 -27.53 25.71
N PRO A 219 -23.12 -27.89 25.49
CA PRO A 219 -24.26 -27.14 26.02
C PRO A 219 -24.67 -27.65 27.41
N MET A 220 -23.87 -27.45 28.45
CA MET A 220 -24.29 -27.76 29.83
C MET A 220 -23.53 -26.94 30.88
N GLN A 221 -24.04 -25.73 31.19
CA GLN A 221 -24.33 -25.31 32.58
C GLN A 221 -24.82 -23.86 32.60
N ALA A 222 -26.14 -23.72 32.60
CA ALA A 222 -26.80 -22.53 33.09
C ALA A 222 -27.01 -22.68 34.60
N SER A 223 -26.26 -21.94 35.41
CA SER A 223 -26.73 -21.55 36.74
C SER A 223 -25.94 -20.39 37.34
N HIS A 224 -26.68 -19.35 37.70
CA HIS A 224 -26.44 -18.44 38.83
C HIS A 224 -25.31 -17.41 38.75
N TYR A 225 -25.68 -16.14 38.47
CA TYR A 225 -25.21 -15.00 39.26
C TYR A 225 -26.33 -13.97 39.46
N PRO A 226 -26.52 -13.42 40.68
CA PRO A 226 -27.52 -12.40 40.95
C PRO A 226 -26.99 -10.98 40.74
N HIS A 227 -27.97 -10.08 40.73
CA HIS A 227 -27.96 -8.63 40.52
C HIS A 227 -27.02 -7.79 41.41
N ASP A 228 -26.64 -6.65 40.83
CA ASP A 228 -26.47 -5.29 41.40
C ASP A 228 -25.15 -4.91 42.09
N TYR A 229 -24.51 -3.84 41.59
CA TYR A 229 -24.27 -2.58 42.32
C TYR A 229 -23.69 -1.51 41.38
N GLY A 230 -24.36 -0.36 41.34
CA GLY A 230 -23.88 0.85 40.67
C GLY A 230 -22.68 1.51 41.37
N GLY A 231 -21.83 2.16 40.57
CA GLY A 231 -20.73 3.00 41.03
C GLY A 231 -20.33 4.02 39.94
N LYS A 232 -20.54 5.30 40.24
CA LYS A 232 -20.30 6.48 39.38
C LYS A 232 -18.85 6.96 39.49
N LEU A 233 -18.42 7.71 38.46
CA LEU A 233 -17.21 8.55 38.32
C LEU A 233 -15.95 7.74 37.96
N ILE A 234 -15.14 8.09 36.96
CA ILE A 234 -14.47 9.38 36.78
C ILE A 234 -14.11 9.61 35.31
N ASN A 235 -14.24 10.86 34.89
CA ASN A 235 -13.95 11.39 33.57
C ASN A 235 -12.45 11.77 33.50
N THR A 236 -11.67 11.19 32.58
CA THR A 236 -10.35 11.73 32.24
C THR A 236 -10.12 11.67 30.72
N ASN A 237 -10.27 12.84 30.10
CA ASN A 237 -9.79 13.15 28.77
C ASN A 237 -8.28 12.92 28.64
N ILE A 238 -7.81 12.23 27.60
CA ILE A 238 -6.53 12.53 26.93
C ILE A 238 -6.66 12.33 25.42
N ASN A 239 -7.04 13.42 24.74
CA ASN A 239 -6.55 13.74 23.40
C ASN A 239 -5.13 14.29 23.56
N ILE A 240 -4.11 13.72 22.92
CA ILE A 240 -2.87 14.39 22.45
C ILE A 240 -2.12 13.40 21.55
N PHE A 241 -2.09 13.65 20.23
CA PHE A 241 -0.88 13.57 19.39
C PHE A 241 -1.19 14.08 17.97
N GLN A 242 -1.39 15.39 17.88
CA GLN A 242 -1.35 16.17 16.64
C GLN A 242 -0.45 17.38 16.93
N LYS A 243 0.55 17.57 16.06
CA LYS A 243 1.58 18.62 16.00
C LYS A 243 2.97 18.18 16.43
N GLN A 244 3.77 17.75 15.45
CA GLN A 244 5.13 18.27 15.26
C GLN A 244 5.49 18.15 13.77
N ASN A 245 5.34 19.23 13.02
CA ASN A 245 6.19 19.59 11.88
C ASN A 245 5.72 20.91 11.28
N GLN A 246 6.18 22.02 11.85
CA GLN A 246 6.38 23.27 11.12
C GLN A 246 7.25 24.22 11.95
N LYS A 247 8.21 24.85 11.25
CA LYS A 247 9.10 25.95 11.66
C LYS A 247 10.52 25.57 12.12
N LYS A 248 11.40 25.44 11.12
CA LYS A 248 12.66 26.20 11.09
C LYS A 248 12.72 26.95 9.74
N LYS A 249 12.43 28.24 9.79
CA LYS A 249 13.14 29.26 9.01
C LYS A 249 14.13 29.89 9.97
#